data_AF-A0A059EXQ0-F1
#
_entry.id   AF-A0A059EXQ0-F1
#
_cell.length_a   1.000
_cell.length_b   1.000
_cell.length_c   1.000
_cell.angle_alpha   90.00
_cell.angle_beta   90.00
_cell.angle_gamma   90.00
#
_symmetry.space_group_name_H-M   'P 1'
#
loop_
_entity.id
_entity.type
_entity.pdbx_description
1 polymer ?
#
loop_
_entity_poly.entity_id
_entity_poly.type
_entity_poly.pdbx_seq_one_letter_code
_entity_poly.pdbx_strand_id
1 'polypeptide(L)'
;FINNLNLMPMLRPQEKLLNKNYSSKYFKSLLEEYCRTGFIPSGYHNLISKRNVENNSDNKNFENDYIEISIKVEDTDVMYKERLLKLTDANRADAIDWFRRFEEIMKQSNYKPDQIKSLLRILIKLKGINIDKITDNFKKSKKYILKEIYPVNNHLLVLHDLENTKQNNFLMINDYFDAISKNTLIYSITMGLKKSEIQRKLFEVAYKNLGRYTKNKLIEADVKT
;
A
#
# COMPACT_ATOMS: atom_id res chain seq x y z
N PHE A 1 17.69 -42.45 -25.35
CA PHE A 1 19.14 -42.29 -25.15
C PHE A 1 19.34 -41.08 -24.24
N ILE A 2 19.20 -41.31 -22.93
CA ILE A 2 20.28 -41.49 -21.93
C ILE A 2 20.88 -40.12 -21.58
N ASN A 3 20.38 -39.50 -20.52
CA ASN A 3 20.87 -39.57 -19.12
C ASN A 3 21.98 -38.54 -18.86
N ASN A 4 21.75 -37.70 -17.86
CA ASN A 4 22.61 -37.51 -16.68
C ASN A 4 22.55 -36.05 -16.20
N LEU A 5 21.52 -35.75 -15.42
CA LEU A 5 21.68 -34.84 -14.29
C LEU A 5 21.26 -35.65 -13.06
N ASN A 6 22.27 -36.28 -12.46
CA ASN A 6 22.14 -37.10 -11.27
C ASN A 6 21.42 -36.31 -10.17
N LEU A 7 20.22 -36.79 -9.87
CA LEU A 7 19.62 -36.77 -8.55
C LEU A 7 20.66 -37.28 -7.54
N MET A 8 21.17 -36.39 -6.68
CA MET A 8 21.80 -36.86 -5.46
C MET A 8 20.72 -37.21 -4.42
N PRO A 9 20.95 -38.29 -3.67
CA PRO A 9 19.91 -38.95 -2.88
C PRO A 9 19.50 -38.09 -1.69
N MET A 10 18.19 -38.13 -1.42
CA MET A 10 17.61 -37.70 -0.17
C MET A 10 18.33 -38.34 1.01
N LEU A 11 19.18 -37.59 1.68
CA LEU A 11 19.42 -37.82 3.10
C LEU A 11 18.21 -37.23 3.81
N ARG A 12 17.30 -38.10 4.24
CA ARG A 12 16.40 -37.79 5.37
C ARG A 12 17.23 -37.94 6.64
N PRO A 13 17.40 -36.88 7.47
CA PRO A 13 17.58 -37.07 8.88
C PRO A 13 16.20 -36.99 9.53
N GLN A 14 15.78 -38.15 10.03
CA GLN A 14 14.72 -38.45 10.98
C GLN A 14 13.97 -37.25 11.57
N GLU A 15 12.64 -37.33 11.43
CA GLU A 15 11.64 -36.63 12.25
C GLU A 15 12.00 -36.77 13.74
N LYS A 16 12.74 -35.80 14.27
CA LYS A 16 12.72 -35.51 15.71
C LYS A 16 11.81 -34.32 15.91
N LEU A 17 10.57 -34.64 16.23
CA LEU A 17 9.66 -33.88 17.07
C LEU A 17 10.40 -32.81 17.90
N LEU A 18 10.47 -31.60 17.38
CA LEU A 18 10.68 -30.41 18.18
C LEU A 18 9.36 -29.69 18.26
N ASN A 19 8.51 -30.28 19.08
CA ASN A 19 7.42 -29.61 19.78
C ASN A 19 8.06 -28.52 20.65
N LYS A 20 8.39 -27.39 20.06
CA LYS A 20 8.73 -26.17 20.79
C LYS A 20 7.63 -25.18 20.49
N ASN A 21 6.79 -24.99 21.50
CA ASN A 21 5.90 -23.86 21.68
C ASN A 21 6.51 -22.61 21.02
N TYR A 22 6.03 -22.25 19.83
CA TYR A 22 6.32 -20.96 19.22
C TYR A 22 5.56 -19.92 20.03
N SER A 23 6.15 -19.52 21.15
CA SER A 23 5.70 -18.38 21.91
C SER A 23 5.65 -17.17 20.99
N SER A 24 4.48 -16.56 20.92
CA SER A 24 4.14 -15.36 20.17
C SER A 24 5.04 -14.16 20.51
N LYS A 25 6.23 -14.06 19.92
CA LYS A 25 7.10 -12.88 20.04
C LYS A 25 7.95 -12.69 18.79
N TYR A 26 7.64 -11.60 18.06
CA TYR A 26 8.27 -11.07 16.85
C TYR A 26 8.01 -11.85 15.56
N PHE A 27 7.05 -11.36 14.75
CA PHE A 27 7.01 -11.70 13.33
C PHE A 27 8.37 -11.32 12.71
N LYS A 28 9.01 -12.27 12.03
CA LYS A 28 10.24 -12.02 11.26
C LYS A 28 9.87 -11.99 9.79
N SER A 29 10.36 -10.98 9.07
CA SER A 29 10.23 -10.89 7.61
C SER A 29 10.80 -12.15 6.95
N LEU A 30 10.07 -12.74 5.99
CA LEU A 30 10.51 -13.95 5.30
C LEU A 30 11.77 -13.70 4.47
N LEU A 31 11.86 -12.53 3.83
CA LEU A 31 13.04 -12.15 3.06
C LEU A 31 14.25 -11.99 3.98
N GLU A 32 14.09 -11.34 5.14
CA GLU A 32 15.17 -11.20 6.12
C GLU A 32 15.65 -12.57 6.62
N GLU A 33 14.72 -13.47 6.94
CA GLU A 33 15.03 -14.81 7.43
C GLU A 33 15.71 -15.67 6.35
N TYR A 34 15.28 -15.55 5.10
CA TYR A 34 15.93 -16.18 3.96
C TYR A 34 17.34 -15.62 3.73
N CYS A 35 17.51 -14.30 3.74
CA CYS A 35 18.84 -13.67 3.62
C CYS A 35 19.78 -14.07 4.77
N ARG A 36 19.23 -14.32 5.96
CA ARG A 36 19.97 -14.75 7.15
C ARG A 36 20.41 -16.21 7.09
N THR A 37 19.52 -17.10 6.67
CA THR A 37 19.69 -18.55 6.86
C THR A 37 19.89 -19.33 5.56
N GLY A 38 19.51 -18.75 4.42
CA GLY A 38 19.40 -19.45 3.14
C GLY A 38 18.13 -20.30 3.00
N PHE A 39 17.24 -20.33 4.01
CA PHE A 39 16.03 -21.16 4.03
C PHE A 39 14.79 -20.35 4.37
N ILE A 40 13.64 -20.75 3.80
CA ILE A 40 12.33 -20.23 4.16
C ILE A 40 11.76 -21.10 5.29
N PRO A 41 11.20 -20.52 6.36
CA PRO A 41 10.62 -21.32 7.45
C PRO A 41 9.53 -22.29 6.97
N SER A 42 9.48 -23.48 7.58
CA SER A 42 8.45 -24.50 7.31
C SER A 42 7.05 -23.93 7.53
N GLY A 43 6.13 -24.17 6.60
CA GLY A 43 4.76 -23.63 6.61
C GLY A 43 4.56 -22.41 5.69
N TYR A 44 5.64 -21.79 5.21
CA TYR A 44 5.59 -20.62 4.31
C TYR A 44 5.95 -20.96 2.85
N HIS A 45 6.06 -22.24 2.52
CA HIS A 45 6.51 -22.71 1.20
C HIS A 45 5.47 -22.46 0.08
N ASN A 46 4.19 -22.28 0.45
CA ASN A 46 3.07 -22.12 -0.49
C ASN A 46 2.43 -20.71 -0.50
N LEU A 47 3.12 -19.68 0.00
CA LEU A 47 2.54 -18.33 0.13
C LEU A 47 2.24 -17.62 -1.19
N ILE A 48 2.71 -18.14 -2.32
CA ILE A 48 2.32 -17.63 -3.65
C ILE A 48 0.81 -17.84 -3.89
N SER A 49 0.17 -18.81 -3.21
CA SER A 49 -1.21 -19.23 -3.48
C SER A 49 -2.28 -18.59 -2.61
N LYS A 50 -1.91 -17.79 -1.60
CA LYS A 50 -2.88 -17.12 -0.71
C LYS A 50 -2.42 -15.70 -0.44
N ARG A 51 -2.57 -14.82 -1.44
CA ARG A 51 -3.17 -13.52 -1.12
C ARG A 51 -4.56 -13.87 -0.59
N ASN A 52 -4.65 -14.15 0.71
CA ASN A 52 -5.89 -13.82 1.39
C ASN A 52 -6.00 -12.33 1.13
N VAL A 53 -6.83 -11.98 0.16
CA VAL A 53 -7.53 -10.72 0.18
C VAL A 53 -8.23 -10.78 1.54
N GLU A 54 -7.54 -10.30 2.58
CA GLU A 54 -8.21 -9.73 3.73
C GLU A 54 -8.98 -8.57 3.12
N ASN A 55 -10.13 -8.92 2.53
CA ASN A 55 -11.28 -8.09 2.58
C ASN A 55 -11.41 -7.85 4.07
N ASN A 56 -10.86 -6.73 4.54
CA ASN A 56 -11.46 -5.99 5.62
C ASN A 56 -12.86 -5.59 5.13
N SER A 57 -13.71 -6.60 4.93
CA SER A 57 -15.14 -6.45 5.01
C SER A 57 -15.41 -6.26 6.49
N ASP A 58 -15.11 -5.04 6.96
CA ASP A 58 -16.02 -4.39 7.88
C ASP A 58 -17.37 -4.37 7.16
N ASN A 59 -18.08 -5.50 7.25
CA ASN A 59 -19.44 -5.72 6.81
C ASN A 59 -20.36 -4.98 7.80
N LYS A 60 -20.13 -3.67 7.95
CA LYS A 60 -21.15 -2.77 8.43
C LYS A 60 -22.05 -2.51 7.23
N ASN A 61 -23.35 -2.69 7.41
CA ASN A 61 -24.35 -2.37 6.40
C ASN A 61 -24.15 -0.92 5.93
N PHE A 62 -23.54 -0.73 4.76
CA PHE A 62 -23.25 0.57 4.14
C PHE A 62 -24.07 0.77 2.86
N GLU A 63 -25.31 0.28 2.82
CA GLU A 63 -26.20 0.39 1.65
C GLU A 63 -26.41 1.85 1.17
N ASN A 64 -26.08 2.87 1.98
CA ASN A 64 -26.25 4.29 1.64
C ASN A 64 -24.96 5.12 1.47
N ASP A 65 -23.77 4.51 1.59
CA ASP A 65 -22.51 5.26 1.69
C ASP A 65 -21.63 5.25 0.42
N TYR A 66 -22.16 4.78 -0.71
CA TYR A 66 -21.50 4.84 -2.01
C TYR A 66 -22.32 5.57 -3.06
N ILE A 67 -21.66 5.93 -4.15
CA ILE A 67 -22.28 6.37 -5.40
C ILE A 67 -21.90 5.37 -6.49
N GLU A 68 -22.88 5.04 -7.35
CA GLU A 68 -22.64 4.26 -8.56
C GLU A 68 -22.33 5.21 -9.71
N ILE A 69 -21.15 5.04 -10.32
CA ILE A 69 -20.70 5.81 -11.47
C ILE A 69 -20.77 4.90 -12.69
N SER A 70 -21.58 5.28 -13.67
CA SER A 70 -21.69 4.54 -14.93
C SER A 70 -20.56 4.92 -15.87
N ILE A 71 -19.80 3.92 -16.31
CA ILE A 71 -18.66 4.06 -17.21
C ILE A 71 -18.99 3.33 -18.52
N LYS A 72 -18.75 3.99 -19.66
CA LYS A 72 -18.88 3.38 -20.99
C LYS A 72 -17.57 2.66 -21.33
N VAL A 73 -17.66 1.41 -21.76
CA VAL A 73 -16.50 0.71 -22.31
C VAL A 73 -16.22 1.27 -23.70
N GLU A 74 -14.97 1.67 -23.95
CA GLU A 74 -14.54 2.21 -25.25
C GLU A 74 -14.95 1.26 -26.38
N ASP A 75 -15.41 1.84 -27.50
CA ASP A 75 -15.82 1.13 -28.72
C ASP A 75 -16.96 0.09 -28.54
N THR A 76 -17.71 0.16 -27.45
CA THR A 76 -18.90 -0.68 -27.24
C THR A 76 -20.05 0.14 -26.65
N ASP A 77 -21.28 -0.36 -26.78
CA ASP A 77 -22.44 0.21 -26.06
C ASP A 77 -22.63 -0.36 -24.65
N VAL A 78 -21.63 -1.10 -24.17
CA VAL A 78 -21.65 -1.70 -22.83
C VAL A 78 -21.31 -0.62 -21.80
N MET A 79 -22.20 -0.49 -20.81
CA MET A 79 -22.00 0.35 -19.63
C MET A 79 -21.82 -0.55 -18.41
N TYR A 80 -20.81 -0.27 -17.58
CA TYR A 80 -20.70 -0.89 -16.26
C TYR A 80 -20.75 0.17 -15.17
N LYS A 81 -21.06 -0.25 -13.95
CA LYS A 81 -21.17 0.63 -12.79
C LYS A 81 -20.04 0.37 -11.81
N GLU A 82 -19.24 1.38 -11.55
CA GLU A 82 -18.24 1.39 -10.47
C GLU A 82 -18.87 1.97 -9.20
N ARG A 83 -18.66 1.30 -8.07
CA ARG A 83 -19.08 1.79 -6.76
C ARG A 83 -17.93 2.53 -6.10
N LEU A 84 -18.14 3.81 -5.81
CA LEU A 84 -17.20 4.60 -5.05
C LEU A 84 -17.81 5.06 -3.73
N LEU A 85 -17.15 4.72 -2.63
CA LEU A 85 -17.57 5.12 -1.28
C LEU A 85 -17.42 6.64 -1.11
N LYS A 86 -18.30 7.24 -0.31
CA LYS A 86 -18.16 8.61 0.16
C LYS A 86 -17.01 8.67 1.15
N LEU A 87 -16.22 9.75 1.06
CA LEU A 87 -15.18 10.04 2.03
C LEU A 87 -15.81 10.79 3.22
N THR A 88 -16.32 10.03 4.19
CA THR A 88 -17.02 10.53 5.39
C THR A 88 -16.10 10.66 6.60
N ASP A 89 -15.10 9.81 6.70
CA ASP A 89 -14.12 9.79 7.78
C ASP A 89 -12.74 9.45 7.21
N ALA A 90 -11.76 10.31 7.46
CA ALA A 90 -10.40 10.16 6.98
C ALA A 90 -9.68 8.95 7.62
N ASN A 91 -10.16 8.49 8.78
CA ASN A 91 -9.66 7.28 9.42
C ASN A 91 -10.26 6.00 8.84
N ARG A 92 -11.40 6.07 8.13
CA ARG A 92 -12.12 4.88 7.62
C ARG A 92 -11.72 4.50 6.20
N ALA A 93 -11.42 5.47 5.35
CA ALA A 93 -10.92 5.22 4.01
C ALA A 93 -9.58 5.94 3.89
N ASP A 94 -8.52 5.20 3.57
CA ASP A 94 -7.23 5.82 3.23
C ASP A 94 -7.46 6.84 2.11
N ALA A 95 -7.38 8.12 2.46
CA ALA A 95 -7.72 9.20 1.55
C ALA A 95 -6.83 9.18 0.30
N ILE A 96 -5.58 8.72 0.42
CA ILE A 96 -4.65 8.60 -0.70
C ILE A 96 -5.18 7.58 -1.72
N ASP A 97 -5.48 6.38 -1.24
CA ASP A 97 -6.01 5.31 -2.09
C ASP A 97 -7.39 5.66 -2.64
N TRP A 98 -8.22 6.32 -1.85
CA TRP A 98 -9.51 6.84 -2.29
C TRP A 98 -9.35 7.79 -3.48
N PHE A 99 -8.43 8.76 -3.40
CA PHE A 99 -8.16 9.67 -4.52
C PHE A 99 -7.55 8.98 -5.73
N ARG A 100 -6.71 7.95 -5.52
CA ARG A 100 -6.15 7.15 -6.61
C ARG A 100 -7.27 6.44 -7.38
N ARG A 101 -8.18 5.77 -6.66
CA ARG A 101 -9.34 5.11 -7.27
C ARG A 101 -10.28 6.10 -7.93
N PHE A 102 -10.56 7.24 -7.30
CA PHE A 102 -11.35 8.31 -7.93
C PHE A 102 -10.71 8.78 -9.24
N GLU A 103 -9.40 9.03 -9.27
CA GLU A 103 -8.70 9.40 -10.51
C GLU A 103 -8.80 8.33 -11.60
N GLU A 104 -8.69 7.05 -11.25
CA GLU A 104 -8.81 5.93 -12.17
C GLU A 104 -10.22 5.88 -12.80
N ILE A 105 -11.27 5.95 -11.98
CA ILE A 105 -12.67 6.02 -12.45
C ILE A 105 -12.86 7.28 -13.32
N MET A 106 -12.35 8.43 -12.88
CA MET A 106 -12.53 9.68 -13.62
C MET A 106 -11.83 9.68 -14.98
N LYS A 107 -10.68 9.01 -15.12
CA LYS A 107 -9.99 8.85 -16.41
C LYS A 107 -10.79 8.01 -17.41
N GLN A 108 -11.54 7.04 -16.91
CA GLN A 108 -12.38 6.17 -17.72
C GLN A 108 -13.76 6.79 -17.99
N SER A 109 -14.17 7.74 -17.15
CA SER A 109 -15.39 8.51 -17.35
C SER A 109 -15.13 9.70 -18.29
N ASN A 110 -16.01 9.95 -19.24
CA ASN A 110 -15.97 11.15 -20.10
C ASN A 110 -16.50 12.41 -19.38
N TYR A 111 -16.22 12.57 -18.07
CA TYR A 111 -16.72 13.72 -17.31
C TYR A 111 -15.88 14.98 -17.53
N LYS A 112 -16.58 16.11 -17.69
CA LYS A 112 -15.99 17.45 -17.78
C LYS A 112 -15.53 17.93 -16.39
N PRO A 113 -14.56 18.88 -16.32
CA PRO A 113 -14.06 19.40 -15.04
C PRO A 113 -15.12 19.87 -14.05
N ASP A 114 -16.18 20.55 -14.51
CA ASP A 114 -17.29 21.00 -13.66
C ASP A 114 -18.14 19.85 -13.09
N GLN A 115 -18.27 18.75 -13.85
CA GLN A 115 -18.95 17.54 -13.40
C GLN A 115 -18.11 16.82 -12.35
N ILE A 116 -16.79 16.73 -12.56
CA ILE A 116 -15.84 16.17 -11.59
C ILE A 116 -15.88 16.97 -10.28
N LYS A 117 -15.88 18.31 -10.36
CA LYS A 117 -16.06 19.20 -9.20
C LYS A 117 -17.35 18.89 -8.46
N SER A 118 -18.47 18.81 -9.18
CA SER A 118 -19.78 18.53 -8.58
C SER A 118 -19.79 17.17 -7.87
N LEU A 119 -19.23 16.14 -8.51
CA LEU A 119 -19.11 14.81 -7.96
C LEU A 119 -18.24 14.77 -6.70
N LEU A 120 -17.09 15.47 -6.71
CA LEU A 120 -16.24 15.61 -5.53
C LEU A 120 -16.97 16.24 -4.34
N ARG A 121 -17.78 17.28 -4.58
CA ARG A 121 -18.56 17.95 -3.51
C ARG A 121 -19.61 17.04 -2.88
N ILE A 122 -20.12 16.07 -3.64
CA ILE A 122 -21.07 15.07 -3.14
C ILE A 122 -20.34 13.97 -2.37
N LEU A 123 -19.20 13.50 -2.89
CA LEU A 123 -18.44 12.39 -2.32
C LEU A 123 -17.68 12.75 -1.04
N ILE A 124 -17.26 14.00 -0.90
CA ILE A 124 -16.48 14.45 0.26
C ILE A 124 -17.41 15.01 1.33
N LYS A 125 -17.54 14.26 2.43
CA LYS A 125 -18.37 14.59 3.60
C LYS A 125 -17.55 14.67 4.89
N LEU A 126 -16.24 14.89 4.77
CA LEU A 126 -15.33 15.04 5.90
C LEU A 126 -15.63 16.31 6.70
N LYS A 127 -15.69 16.16 8.02
CA LYS A 127 -15.78 17.30 8.95
C LYS A 127 -14.54 18.18 8.82
N GLY A 128 -14.73 19.50 8.73
CA GLY A 128 -13.64 20.48 8.65
C GLY A 128 -13.22 20.87 7.23
N ILE A 129 -13.71 20.17 6.20
CA ILE A 129 -13.43 20.56 4.81
C ILE A 129 -14.42 21.64 4.36
N ASN A 130 -13.88 22.76 3.88
CA ASN A 130 -14.68 23.79 3.21
C ASN A 130 -14.89 23.40 1.75
N ILE A 131 -16.12 22.99 1.42
CA ILE A 131 -16.53 22.53 0.08
C ILE A 131 -16.39 23.65 -0.98
N ASP A 132 -16.44 24.93 -0.59
CA ASP A 132 -16.30 26.06 -1.51
C ASP A 132 -14.88 26.20 -2.06
N LYS A 133 -13.88 25.70 -1.33
CA LYS A 133 -12.48 25.64 -1.81
C LYS A 133 -12.25 24.55 -2.87
N ILE A 134 -13.24 23.68 -3.13
CA ILE A 134 -13.18 22.70 -4.23
C ILE A 134 -13.43 23.41 -5.56
N THR A 135 -12.42 23.36 -6.42
CA THR A 135 -12.39 23.97 -7.76
C THR A 135 -12.61 22.95 -8.88
N ASP A 136 -12.83 23.45 -10.10
CA ASP A 136 -12.82 22.69 -11.37
C ASP A 136 -11.47 22.02 -11.65
N ASN A 137 -10.38 22.59 -11.16
CA ASN A 137 -9.06 21.95 -11.19
C ASN A 137 -8.96 20.84 -10.13
N PHE A 138 -9.17 19.60 -10.55
CA PHE A 138 -9.08 18.43 -9.69
C PHE A 138 -7.77 18.34 -8.89
N LYS A 139 -6.62 18.64 -9.50
CA LYS A 139 -5.31 18.58 -8.82
C LYS A 139 -5.22 19.58 -7.66
N LYS A 140 -5.77 20.79 -7.83
CA LYS A 140 -5.85 21.80 -6.77
C LYS A 140 -6.77 21.34 -5.65
N SER A 141 -7.95 20.82 -5.99
CA SER A 141 -8.92 20.28 -5.02
C SER A 141 -8.31 19.12 -4.22
N LYS A 142 -7.73 18.11 -4.88
CA LYS A 142 -7.05 16.98 -4.23
C LYS A 142 -5.96 17.47 -3.26
N LYS A 143 -5.11 18.41 -3.69
CA LYS A 143 -4.06 18.98 -2.83
C LYS A 143 -4.64 19.71 -1.61
N TYR A 144 -5.73 20.46 -1.78
CA TYR A 144 -6.42 21.13 -0.69
C TYR A 144 -6.95 20.11 0.33
N ILE A 145 -7.74 19.14 -0.12
CA ILE A 145 -8.37 18.14 0.75
C ILE A 145 -7.32 17.31 1.49
N LEU A 146 -6.27 16.84 0.80
CA LEU A 146 -5.19 16.08 1.44
C LEU A 146 -4.44 16.88 2.51
N LYS A 147 -4.31 18.20 2.35
CA LYS A 147 -3.69 19.05 3.37
C LYS A 147 -4.56 19.25 4.61
N GLU A 148 -5.89 19.25 4.45
CA GLU A 148 -6.82 19.29 5.59
C GLU A 148 -6.81 17.95 6.34
N ILE A 149 -6.71 16.83 5.62
CA ILE A 149 -6.63 15.48 6.20
C ILE A 149 -5.28 15.24 6.89
N TYR A 150 -4.19 15.68 6.25
CA TYR A 150 -2.82 15.51 6.73
C TYR A 150 -2.20 16.88 6.99
N PRO A 151 -2.56 17.53 8.12
CA PRO A 151 -2.13 18.89 8.40
C PRO A 151 -0.64 18.95 8.74
N VAL A 152 0.01 20.07 8.40
CA VAL A 152 1.46 20.30 8.53
C VAL A 152 1.94 20.11 9.96
N ASN A 153 1.12 20.48 10.95
CA ASN A 153 1.38 20.33 12.38
C ASN A 153 1.59 18.86 12.81
N ASN A 154 1.16 17.88 12.03
CA ASN A 154 1.37 16.45 12.33
C ASN A 154 2.68 15.89 11.73
N HIS A 155 3.52 16.70 11.07
CA HIS A 155 4.72 16.23 10.36
C HIS A 155 5.68 15.41 11.25
N LEU A 156 5.85 15.77 12.53
CA LEU A 156 6.71 15.01 13.45
C LEU A 156 6.16 13.62 13.76
N LEU A 157 4.85 13.51 13.96
CA LEU A 157 4.19 12.22 14.19
C LEU A 157 4.32 11.32 12.96
N VAL A 158 4.05 11.88 11.77
CA VAL A 158 4.18 11.16 10.50
C VAL A 158 5.63 10.74 10.25
N LEU A 159 6.60 11.60 10.55
CA LEU A 159 8.03 11.25 10.44
C LEU A 159 8.38 10.11 11.38
N HIS A 160 7.94 10.16 12.63
CA HIS A 160 8.15 9.11 13.61
C HIS A 160 7.58 7.77 13.11
N ASP A 161 6.36 7.77 12.56
CA ASP A 161 5.73 6.56 12.02
C ASP A 161 6.49 6.02 10.79
N LEU A 162 6.93 6.92 9.91
CA LEU A 162 7.75 6.60 8.74
C LEU A 162 9.08 5.96 9.16
N GLU A 163 9.78 6.51 10.15
CA GLU A 163 11.03 5.97 10.66
C GLU A 163 10.86 4.62 11.38
N ASN A 164 9.69 4.36 11.96
CA ASN A 164 9.38 3.10 12.63
C ASN A 164 8.80 2.02 11.71
N THR A 165 8.54 2.34 10.44
CA THR A 165 8.10 1.38 9.43
C THR A 165 9.30 0.53 8.99
N LYS A 166 9.59 -0.55 9.71
CA LYS A 166 10.75 -1.45 9.47
C LYS A 166 10.33 -2.69 8.69
N GLN A 167 11.20 -3.21 7.82
CA GLN A 167 10.95 -4.45 7.07
C GLN A 167 10.51 -5.60 7.98
N ASN A 168 11.12 -5.71 9.15
CA ASN A 168 10.84 -6.78 10.11
C ASN A 168 9.45 -6.70 10.74
N ASN A 169 8.71 -5.61 10.57
CA ASN A 169 7.32 -5.50 11.01
C ASN A 169 6.35 -6.21 10.05
N PHE A 170 6.83 -6.62 8.86
CA PHE A 170 6.02 -7.22 7.81
C PHE A 170 6.51 -8.62 7.48
N LEU A 171 5.56 -9.52 7.18
CA LEU A 171 5.89 -10.87 6.72
C LEU A 171 6.49 -10.84 5.30
N MET A 172 5.83 -10.11 4.39
CA MET A 172 6.24 -9.95 3.00
C MET A 172 6.95 -8.62 2.76
N ILE A 173 7.87 -8.63 1.81
CA ILE A 173 8.60 -7.42 1.40
C ILE A 173 7.71 -6.41 0.66
N ASN A 174 6.71 -6.90 -0.08
CA ASN A 174 5.77 -6.02 -0.79
C ASN A 174 4.92 -5.20 0.19
N ASP A 175 4.39 -5.83 1.24
CA ASP A 175 3.61 -5.14 2.28
C ASP A 175 4.44 -4.03 2.97
N TYR A 176 5.73 -4.30 3.17
CA TYR A 176 6.68 -3.29 3.66
C TYR A 176 6.84 -2.11 2.70
N PHE A 177 7.04 -2.38 1.40
CA PHE A 177 7.18 -1.32 0.39
C PHE A 177 5.91 -0.51 0.22
N ASP A 178 4.74 -1.15 0.28
CA ASP A 178 3.44 -0.47 0.21
C ASP A 178 3.25 0.46 1.43
N ALA A 179 3.56 -0.03 2.63
CA ALA A 179 3.48 0.77 3.85
C ALA A 179 4.44 1.96 3.85
N ILE A 180 5.71 1.76 3.45
CA ILE A 180 6.68 2.85 3.34
C ILE A 180 6.29 3.86 2.27
N SER A 181 5.80 3.40 1.11
CA SER A 181 5.39 4.28 0.01
C SER A 181 4.25 5.17 0.45
N LYS A 182 3.25 4.60 1.14
CA LYS A 182 2.12 5.32 1.73
C LYS A 182 2.59 6.34 2.77
N ASN A 183 3.37 5.92 3.77
CA ASN A 183 3.85 6.83 4.83
C ASN A 183 4.73 7.95 4.28
N THR A 184 5.54 7.67 3.25
CA THR A 184 6.35 8.67 2.56
C THR A 184 5.46 9.68 1.82
N LEU A 185 4.37 9.23 1.20
CA LEU A 185 3.43 10.12 0.54
C LEU A 185 2.70 11.02 1.55
N ILE A 186 2.27 10.48 2.70
CA ILE A 186 1.68 11.28 3.79
C ILE A 186 2.69 12.33 4.27
N TYR A 187 3.93 11.92 4.55
CA TYR A 187 5.00 12.83 4.96
C TYR A 187 5.26 13.93 3.92
N SER A 188 5.21 13.58 2.64
CA SER A 188 5.38 14.55 1.56
C SER A 188 4.28 15.61 1.51
N ILE A 189 3.05 15.24 1.90
CA ILE A 189 1.92 16.17 1.96
C ILE A 189 2.11 17.13 3.13
N THR A 190 2.49 16.62 4.30
CA THR A 190 2.73 17.45 5.50
C THR A 190 3.92 18.40 5.31
N MET A 191 4.96 17.98 4.60
CA MET A 191 6.17 18.79 4.36
C MET A 191 6.13 19.59 3.06
N GLY A 192 5.17 19.34 2.17
CA GLY A 192 5.06 20.02 0.88
C GLY A 192 6.19 19.70 -0.10
N LEU A 193 6.69 18.46 -0.11
CA LEU A 193 7.83 18.04 -0.92
C LEU A 193 7.52 18.02 -2.43
N LYS A 194 8.54 18.26 -3.25
CA LYS A 194 8.52 18.10 -4.71
C LYS A 194 8.70 16.62 -5.08
N LYS A 195 8.30 16.25 -6.30
CA LYS A 195 8.38 14.85 -6.80
C LYS A 195 9.78 14.22 -6.64
N SER A 196 10.84 14.95 -6.96
CA SER A 196 12.22 14.46 -6.80
C SER A 196 12.60 14.24 -5.33
N GLU A 197 12.12 15.09 -4.43
CA GLU A 197 12.35 14.97 -2.99
C GLU A 197 11.58 13.79 -2.40
N ILE A 198 10.36 13.53 -2.90
CA ILE A 198 9.55 12.36 -2.53
C ILE A 198 10.29 11.09 -2.92
N GLN A 199 10.75 10.99 -4.16
CA GLN A 199 11.52 9.84 -4.63
C GLN A 199 12.78 9.63 -3.79
N ARG A 200 13.58 10.68 -3.59
CA ARG A 200 14.78 10.61 -2.75
C ARG A 200 14.45 10.12 -1.33
N LYS A 201 13.40 10.67 -0.71
CA LYS A 201 12.99 10.29 0.64
C LYS A 201 12.49 8.85 0.71
N LEU A 202 11.74 8.40 -0.31
CA LEU A 202 11.29 7.02 -0.43
C LEU A 202 12.49 6.07 -0.46
N PHE A 203 13.47 6.32 -1.32
CA PHE A 203 14.69 5.50 -1.40
C PHE A 203 15.48 5.51 -0.09
N GLU A 204 15.71 6.70 0.49
CA GLU A 204 16.43 6.87 1.75
C GLU A 204 15.79 6.06 2.88
N VAL A 205 14.48 6.20 3.09
CA VAL A 205 13.78 5.52 4.19
C VAL A 205 13.62 4.03 3.90
N ALA A 206 13.27 3.66 2.66
CA ALA A 206 13.16 2.27 2.26
C ALA A 206 14.46 1.53 2.51
N TYR A 207 15.60 2.09 2.10
CA TYR A 207 16.90 1.49 2.36
C TYR A 207 17.24 1.51 3.85
N LYS A 208 17.10 2.66 4.54
CA LYS A 208 17.40 2.80 5.98
C LYS A 208 16.66 1.77 6.84
N ASN A 209 15.43 1.42 6.48
CA ASN A 209 14.57 0.55 7.27
C ASN A 209 14.52 -0.92 6.82
N LEU A 210 15.32 -1.30 5.82
CA LEU A 210 15.54 -2.71 5.49
C LEU A 210 16.17 -3.47 6.66
N GLY A 211 15.86 -4.76 6.71
CA GLY A 211 16.48 -5.74 7.58
C GLY A 211 17.99 -5.82 7.34
N ARG A 212 18.74 -6.21 8.37
CA ARG A 212 20.20 -6.23 8.33
C ARG A 212 20.70 -7.23 7.30
N TYR A 213 20.13 -8.43 7.26
CA TYR A 213 20.56 -9.48 6.35
C TYR A 213 20.15 -9.18 4.91
N THR A 214 18.96 -8.60 4.72
CA THR A 214 18.52 -8.12 3.40
C THR A 214 19.46 -7.02 2.86
N LYS A 215 19.86 -6.04 3.68
CA LYS A 215 20.84 -5.02 3.26
C LYS A 215 22.16 -5.62 2.83
N ASN A 216 22.70 -6.54 3.62
CA ASN A 216 23.97 -7.19 3.30
C ASN A 216 23.89 -7.92 1.95
N LYS A 217 22.78 -8.60 1.67
CA LYS A 217 22.58 -9.28 0.38
C LYS A 217 22.47 -8.31 -0.81
N LEU A 218 21.91 -7.12 -0.63
CA LEU A 218 21.90 -6.09 -1.67
C LEU A 218 23.31 -5.56 -1.97
N ILE A 219 24.13 -5.37 -0.92
CA ILE A 219 25.53 -4.97 -1.06
C ILE A 219 26.34 -6.06 -1.77
N GLU A 220 26.16 -7.33 -1.39
CA GLU A 220 26.80 -8.48 -2.05
C GLU A 220 26.43 -8.60 -3.54
N ALA A 221 25.22 -8.19 -3.90
CA ALA A 221 24.71 -8.24 -5.27
C ALA A 221 25.11 -7.02 -6.13
N ASP A 222 25.95 -6.11 -5.63
CA ASP A 222 26.34 -4.84 -6.29
C ASP A 222 25.14 -3.99 -6.76
N VAL A 223 24.02 -4.07 -6.03
CA VAL A 223 22.86 -3.23 -6.29
C VAL A 223 23.20 -1.83 -5.79
N LYS A 224 23.54 -0.93 -6.71
CA LYS A 224 23.85 0.48 -6.41
C LYS A 224 22.67 1.11 -5.64
N THR A 225 22.95 1.51 -4.41
CA THR A 225 22.05 2.21 -3.48
C THR A 225 22.12 3.72 -3.67
#